data_AF-A0A182J9K9-F1
#
_entry.id   AF-A0A182J9K9-F1
#
_cell.length_a   1.000
_cell.length_b   1.000
_cell.length_c   1.000
_cell.angle_alpha   90.00
_cell.angle_beta   90.00
_cell.angle_gamma   90.00
#
_symmetry.space_group_name_H-M   'P 1'
#
loop_
_entity.id
_entity.type
_entity.pdbx_description
1 polymer ?
#
loop_
_entity_poly.entity_id
_entity_poly.type
_entity_poly.pdbx_seq_one_letter_code
_entity_poly.pdbx_strand_id
1 'polypeptide(L)'
;MCARVWFVSGCFVVIWSALAISSSNGNGIEALFNKLSFLEDKILDIEQAARVSEAKLKAHVEAKEEHRQAKLEAEEPEANNLHANMQDKLAELERGVKANEILLRQQLEQGLQARMADLQGMLDAIERQMKTMENTLQDKLFRVMDRIMTDNMYQLKETLLGEVRKTKENGVPIAGTSNITVQSVPDAVKHEIEHNPSADESEASYRSCKDAPSNVSGRNFMLLNADTFPFEVYCEQISFGGGWIVFQHRFNGQLDFYKNWTEYSDGFGDLEGEFWLGLDYLHRITSLRPHELLVEVKDFAGNYGYALYDGFEIGSEEEQYVLKKLGKYQGTAGDSMSYNWGKKFSTADSNNGDYSDFGNCAADRQGAWWPLGPWAMADGQLTAGRQTMALFARVRGNMCST
;
A
#
# COMPACT_ATOMS: atom_id res chain seq x y z
N MET A 1 -6.03 62.61 31.56
CA MET A 1 -4.91 63.37 32.16
C MET A 1 -5.48 64.50 33.01
N CYS A 2 -5.90 64.21 34.25
CA CYS A 2 -6.57 65.17 35.14
C CYS A 2 -5.73 65.63 36.34
N ALA A 3 -4.41 65.42 36.33
CA ALA A 3 -3.57 65.71 37.49
C ALA A 3 -2.36 66.53 37.07
N ARG A 4 -2.53 67.86 36.88
CA ARG A 4 -1.39 68.80 36.95
C ARG A 4 -1.66 70.32 36.92
N VAL A 5 -2.90 70.80 37.10
CA VAL A 5 -3.16 72.26 37.00
C VAL A 5 -3.46 72.95 38.35
N TRP A 6 -3.58 72.21 39.45
CA TRP A 6 -3.88 72.81 40.76
C TRP A 6 -2.67 73.36 41.55
N PHE A 7 -1.47 73.37 40.98
CA PHE A 7 -0.26 73.80 41.71
C PHE A 7 0.28 75.19 41.34
N VAL A 8 -0.27 75.87 40.33
CA VAL A 8 0.29 77.15 39.85
C VAL A 8 -0.44 78.38 40.41
N SER A 9 -1.67 78.26 40.92
CA SER A 9 -2.45 79.43 41.36
C SER A 9 -2.13 79.92 42.79
N GLY A 10 -1.57 79.06 43.66
CA GLY A 10 -1.32 79.40 45.08
C GLY A 10 0.03 80.04 45.40
N CYS A 11 1.06 79.82 44.58
CA CYS A 11 2.42 80.31 44.87
C CYS A 11 2.74 81.68 44.26
N PHE A 12 1.98 82.15 43.26
CA PHE A 12 2.27 83.42 42.59
C PHE A 12 1.86 84.66 43.40
N VAL A 13 0.85 84.56 44.29
CA VAL A 13 0.38 85.69 45.09
C VAL A 13 1.38 86.09 46.19
N VAL A 14 2.17 85.15 46.71
CA VAL A 14 3.10 85.41 47.84
C VAL A 14 4.43 86.03 47.37
N ILE A 15 4.84 85.78 46.12
CA ILE A 15 6.05 86.38 45.54
C ILE A 15 5.82 87.86 45.17
N TRP A 16 4.56 88.26 44.97
CA TRP A 16 4.19 89.62 44.55
C TRP A 16 4.33 90.69 45.64
N SER A 17 4.38 90.33 46.92
CA SER A 17 4.48 91.29 48.03
C SER A 17 5.92 91.68 48.40
N ALA A 18 6.94 90.99 47.87
CA ALA A 18 8.32 91.12 48.33
C ALA A 18 9.29 91.83 47.36
N LEU A 19 8.85 92.25 46.18
CA LEU A 19 9.72 92.85 45.15
C LEU A 19 9.32 94.26 44.69
N ALA A 20 8.58 95.01 45.51
CA ALA A 20 8.23 96.39 45.20
C ALA A 20 9.09 97.45 45.92
N ILE A 21 10.14 97.08 46.67
CA ILE A 21 10.97 98.05 47.40
C ILE A 21 12.47 97.71 47.30
N SER A 22 13.08 98.00 46.16
CA SER A 22 14.29 98.86 46.09
C SER A 22 14.72 99.15 44.65
N SER A 23 15.06 100.42 44.45
CA SER A 23 15.39 101.21 43.26
C SER A 23 16.31 100.63 42.16
N SER A 24 16.02 101.11 40.92
CA SER A 24 16.93 101.40 39.79
C SER A 24 17.15 100.36 38.67
N ASN A 25 16.07 100.01 37.96
CA ASN A 25 15.99 99.96 36.48
C ASN A 25 14.55 99.59 36.07
N GLY A 26 13.64 100.56 36.19
CA GLY A 26 12.18 100.36 36.08
C GLY A 26 11.67 99.89 34.71
N ASN A 27 12.45 100.01 33.64
CA ASN A 27 11.96 99.71 32.28
C ASN A 27 12.11 98.23 31.88
N GLY A 28 12.98 97.46 32.54
CA GLY A 28 13.29 96.08 32.14
C GLY A 28 12.30 95.04 32.68
N ILE A 29 11.85 95.22 33.93
CA ILE A 29 10.96 94.26 34.62
C ILE A 29 9.53 94.37 34.10
N GLU A 30 9.03 95.59 33.88
CA GLU A 30 7.71 95.83 33.28
C GLU A 30 7.60 95.24 31.86
N ALA A 31 8.68 95.34 31.07
CA ALA A 31 8.76 94.72 29.75
C ALA A 31 8.74 93.18 29.80
N LEU A 32 9.26 92.57 30.87
CA LEU A 32 9.18 91.12 31.09
C LEU A 32 7.77 90.68 31.49
N PHE A 33 7.08 91.45 32.34
CA PHE A 33 5.68 91.16 32.70
C PHE A 33 4.71 91.27 31.51
N ASN A 34 4.89 92.28 30.65
CA ASN A 34 4.11 92.41 29.42
C ASN A 34 4.38 91.24 28.44
N LYS A 35 5.62 90.73 28.40
CA LYS A 35 5.94 89.52 27.62
C LYS A 35 5.34 88.26 28.23
N LEU A 36 5.31 88.15 29.57
CA LEU A 36 4.74 87.01 30.28
C LEU A 36 3.22 86.93 30.10
N SER A 37 2.50 88.03 30.32
CA SER A 37 1.05 88.12 30.08
C SER A 37 0.69 87.80 28.63
N PHE A 38 1.47 88.31 27.66
CA PHE A 38 1.30 87.97 26.24
C PHE A 38 1.54 86.49 25.94
N LEU A 39 2.47 85.84 26.66
CA LEU A 39 2.70 84.40 26.53
C LEU A 39 1.58 83.59 27.15
N GLU A 40 1.02 84.03 28.29
CA GLU A 40 -0.13 83.39 28.95
C GLU A 40 -1.38 83.44 28.05
N ASP A 41 -1.68 84.58 27.45
CA ASP A 41 -2.78 84.72 26.49
C ASP A 41 -2.59 83.80 25.27
N LYS A 42 -1.36 83.73 24.73
CA LYS A 42 -1.04 82.82 23.62
C LYS A 42 -1.16 81.34 24.00
N ILE A 43 -0.79 80.98 25.23
CA ILE A 43 -0.97 79.60 25.72
C ILE A 43 -2.46 79.28 25.80
N LEU A 44 -3.28 80.20 26.30
CA LEU A 44 -4.74 80.04 26.37
C LEU A 44 -5.36 79.82 24.97
N ASP A 45 -4.94 80.61 23.99
CA ASP A 45 -5.39 80.48 22.59
C ASP A 45 -4.99 79.12 21.99
N ILE A 46 -3.76 78.66 22.26
CA ILE A 46 -3.27 77.36 21.79
C ILE A 46 -4.06 76.22 22.45
N GLU A 47 -4.34 76.30 23.75
CA GLU A 47 -5.13 75.30 24.46
C GLU A 47 -6.56 75.23 23.92
N GLN A 48 -7.18 76.37 23.62
CA GLN A 48 -8.53 76.40 23.06
C GLN A 48 -8.56 75.85 21.64
N ALA A 49 -7.57 76.20 20.81
CA ALA A 49 -7.41 75.62 19.48
C ALA A 49 -7.20 74.09 19.53
N ALA A 50 -6.40 73.61 20.50
CA ALA A 50 -6.18 72.18 20.72
C ALA A 50 -7.48 71.45 21.09
N ARG A 51 -8.29 71.99 22.01
CA ARG A 51 -9.59 71.41 22.38
C ARG A 51 -10.55 71.32 21.19
N VAL A 52 -10.60 72.36 20.36
CA VAL A 52 -11.43 72.36 19.14
C VAL A 52 -10.92 71.31 18.14
N SER A 53 -9.61 71.16 17.98
CA SER A 53 -9.03 70.16 17.09
C SER A 53 -9.32 68.72 17.57
N GLU A 54 -9.25 68.47 18.88
CA GLU A 54 -9.54 67.18 19.48
C GLU A 54 -11.02 66.81 19.30
N ALA A 55 -11.94 67.75 19.52
CA ALA A 55 -13.38 67.53 19.30
C ALA A 55 -13.69 67.19 17.84
N LYS A 56 -13.06 67.88 16.88
CA LYS A 56 -13.20 67.58 15.44
C LYS A 56 -12.66 66.20 15.10
N LEU A 57 -11.50 65.83 15.65
CA LEU A 57 -10.89 64.52 15.42
C LEU A 57 -11.80 63.41 15.97
N LYS A 58 -12.34 63.59 17.18
CA LYS A 58 -13.24 62.64 17.81
C LYS A 58 -14.51 62.41 16.99
N ALA A 59 -15.15 63.49 16.54
CA ALA A 59 -16.34 63.39 15.68
C ALA A 59 -16.04 62.69 14.35
N HIS A 60 -14.86 62.93 13.76
CA HIS A 60 -14.46 62.24 12.53
C HIS A 60 -14.22 60.74 12.74
N VAL A 61 -13.62 60.36 13.87
CA VAL A 61 -13.42 58.95 14.25
C VAL A 61 -14.76 58.25 14.49
N GLU A 62 -15.68 58.88 15.22
CA GLU A 62 -17.02 58.34 15.47
C GLU A 62 -17.79 58.12 14.17
N ALA A 63 -17.82 59.11 13.28
CA ALA A 63 -18.50 58.99 11.98
C ALA A 63 -17.88 57.89 11.09
N LYS A 64 -16.55 57.71 11.14
CA LYS A 64 -15.87 56.66 10.37
C LYS A 64 -16.18 55.27 10.92
N GLU A 65 -16.35 55.14 12.24
CA GLU A 65 -16.69 53.89 12.89
C GLU A 65 -18.15 53.49 12.61
N GLU A 66 -19.09 54.44 12.67
CA GLU A 66 -20.48 54.20 12.28
C GLU A 66 -20.60 53.78 10.81
N HIS A 67 -19.86 54.43 9.91
CA HIS A 67 -19.84 54.04 8.50
C HIS A 67 -19.27 52.62 8.30
N ARG A 68 -18.23 52.25 9.06
CA ARG A 68 -17.64 50.91 9.03
C ARG A 68 -18.64 49.86 9.53
N GLN A 69 -19.36 50.16 10.60
CA GLN A 69 -20.38 49.30 11.18
C GLN A 69 -21.55 49.08 10.21
N ALA A 70 -22.09 50.16 9.63
CA ALA A 70 -23.15 50.08 8.63
C ALA A 70 -22.74 49.26 7.39
N LYS A 71 -21.47 49.33 7.00
CA LYS A 71 -20.93 48.53 5.89
C LYS A 71 -20.89 47.03 6.24
N LEU A 72 -20.47 46.68 7.45
CA LEU A 72 -20.46 45.29 7.92
C LEU A 72 -21.89 44.70 7.98
N GLU A 73 -22.84 45.46 8.52
CA GLU A 73 -24.25 45.03 8.63
C GLU A 73 -24.92 44.87 7.25
N ALA A 74 -24.47 45.61 6.22
CA ALA A 74 -24.96 45.47 4.87
C ALA A 74 -24.44 44.20 4.15
N GLU A 75 -23.23 43.73 4.48
CA GLU A 75 -22.60 42.54 3.88
C GLU A 75 -23.02 41.21 4.56
N GLU A 76 -23.42 41.27 5.84
CA GLU A 76 -23.86 40.12 6.64
C GLU A 76 -25.00 39.27 6.01
N PRO A 77 -26.10 39.83 5.48
CA PRO A 77 -27.18 39.02 4.91
C PRO A 77 -26.75 38.24 3.65
N GLU A 78 -25.84 38.79 2.85
CA GLU A 78 -25.29 38.10 1.67
C GLU A 78 -24.41 36.91 2.09
N ALA A 79 -23.56 37.11 3.10
CA ALA A 79 -22.74 36.04 3.67
C ALA A 79 -23.59 34.92 4.29
N ASN A 80 -24.66 35.27 5.00
CA ASN A 80 -25.59 34.30 5.59
C ASN A 80 -26.36 33.50 4.53
N ASN A 81 -26.80 34.15 3.46
CA ASN A 81 -27.46 33.47 2.34
C ASN A 81 -26.50 32.53 1.59
N LEU A 82 -25.25 32.96 1.38
CA LEU A 82 -24.21 32.12 0.80
C LEU A 82 -23.93 30.90 1.69
N HIS A 83 -23.86 31.10 3.01
CA HIS A 83 -23.66 30.02 3.97
C HIS A 83 -24.80 29.00 3.93
N ALA A 84 -26.06 29.45 3.93
CA ALA A 84 -27.22 28.58 3.83
C ALA A 84 -27.23 27.75 2.52
N ASN A 85 -26.94 28.39 1.38
CA ASN A 85 -26.85 27.70 0.09
C ASN A 85 -25.71 26.66 0.08
N MET A 86 -24.56 26.98 0.68
CA MET A 86 -23.47 26.01 0.83
C MET A 86 -23.87 24.82 1.70
N GLN A 87 -24.60 25.04 2.80
CA GLN A 87 -25.11 23.96 3.65
C GLN A 87 -26.10 23.06 2.91
N ASP A 88 -27.02 23.64 2.13
CA ASP A 88 -27.98 22.86 1.34
C ASP A 88 -27.29 21.98 0.29
N LYS A 89 -26.30 22.54 -0.42
CA LYS A 89 -25.49 21.78 -1.38
C LYS A 89 -24.69 20.66 -0.71
N LEU A 90 -24.12 20.93 0.47
CA LEU A 90 -23.40 19.92 1.23
C LEU A 90 -24.33 18.77 1.63
N ALA A 91 -25.54 19.07 2.11
CA ALA A 91 -26.55 18.07 2.45
C ALA A 91 -27.03 17.26 1.23
N GLU A 92 -27.07 17.85 0.03
CA GLU A 92 -27.35 17.13 -1.22
C GLU A 92 -26.22 16.18 -1.60
N LEU A 93 -24.97 16.66 -1.57
CA LEU A 93 -23.77 15.85 -1.82
C LEU A 93 -23.66 14.68 -0.83
N GLU A 94 -23.87 14.91 0.46
CA GLU A 94 -23.84 13.87 1.48
C GLU A 94 -24.90 12.78 1.25
N ARG A 95 -26.10 13.16 0.81
CA ARG A 95 -27.14 12.20 0.44
C ARG A 95 -26.73 11.38 -0.78
N GLY A 96 -26.15 12.02 -1.79
CA GLY A 96 -25.63 11.34 -2.98
C GLY A 96 -24.52 10.33 -2.66
N VAL A 97 -23.55 10.74 -1.83
CA VAL A 97 -22.47 9.85 -1.38
C VAL A 97 -23.01 8.65 -0.62
N LYS A 98 -23.93 8.86 0.33
CA LYS A 98 -24.56 7.75 1.08
C LYS A 98 -25.35 6.80 0.18
N ALA A 99 -26.10 7.33 -0.79
CA ALA A 99 -26.85 6.50 -1.74
C ALA A 99 -25.91 5.65 -2.60
N ASN A 100 -24.82 6.26 -3.09
CA ASN A 100 -23.80 5.54 -3.87
C ASN A 100 -23.08 4.48 -3.02
N GLU A 101 -22.78 4.76 -1.75
CA GLU A 101 -22.18 3.79 -0.84
C GLU A 101 -23.09 2.58 -0.64
N ILE A 102 -24.39 2.80 -0.39
CA ILE A 102 -25.37 1.72 -0.24
C ILE A 102 -25.45 0.88 -1.51
N LEU A 103 -25.51 1.51 -2.68
CA LEU A 103 -25.57 0.81 -3.95
C LEU A 103 -24.31 -0.03 -4.20
N LEU A 104 -23.13 0.53 -3.94
CA LEU A 104 -21.86 -0.16 -4.13
C LEU A 104 -21.72 -1.35 -3.18
N ARG A 105 -22.12 -1.19 -1.91
CA ARG A 105 -22.18 -2.28 -0.93
C ARG A 105 -23.11 -3.40 -1.39
N GLN A 106 -24.30 -3.04 -1.88
CA GLN A 106 -25.27 -4.02 -2.36
C GLN A 106 -24.76 -4.80 -3.58
N GLN A 107 -24.10 -4.13 -4.53
CA GLN A 107 -23.49 -4.78 -5.69
C GLN A 107 -22.35 -5.72 -5.28
N LEU A 108 -21.50 -5.29 -4.34
CA LEU A 108 -20.41 -6.11 -3.82
C LEU A 108 -20.94 -7.36 -3.10
N GLU A 109 -21.95 -7.20 -2.25
CA GLU A 109 -22.58 -8.31 -1.53
C GLU A 109 -23.24 -9.31 -2.49
N GLN A 110 -23.96 -8.83 -3.50
CA GLN A 110 -24.56 -9.69 -4.52
C GLN A 110 -23.48 -10.45 -5.32
N GLY A 111 -22.40 -9.76 -5.70
CA GLY A 111 -21.28 -10.39 -6.41
C GLY A 111 -20.58 -11.44 -5.55
N LEU A 112 -20.39 -11.18 -4.26
CA LEU A 112 -19.79 -12.12 -3.32
C LEU A 112 -20.70 -13.33 -3.10
N GLN A 113 -22.01 -13.13 -2.95
CA GLN A 113 -22.98 -14.21 -2.82
C GLN A 113 -23.02 -15.12 -4.05
N ALA A 114 -22.96 -14.56 -5.26
CA ALA A 114 -22.91 -15.35 -6.49
C ALA A 114 -21.65 -16.23 -6.53
N ARG A 115 -20.48 -15.66 -6.22
CA ARG A 115 -19.21 -16.44 -6.17
C ARG A 115 -19.22 -17.50 -5.07
N MET A 116 -19.81 -17.21 -3.92
CA MET A 116 -19.96 -18.20 -2.84
C MET A 116 -20.85 -19.37 -3.28
N ALA A 117 -21.94 -19.10 -4.02
CA ALA A 117 -22.79 -20.15 -4.56
C ALA A 117 -22.05 -21.03 -5.58
N ASP A 118 -21.25 -20.41 -6.46
CA ASP A 118 -20.42 -21.14 -7.43
C ASP A 118 -19.37 -22.03 -6.75
N LEU A 119 -18.66 -21.48 -5.74
CA LEU A 119 -17.69 -22.24 -4.95
C LEU A 119 -18.34 -23.40 -4.20
N GLN A 120 -19.52 -23.19 -3.62
CA GLN A 120 -20.28 -24.26 -2.97
C GLN A 120 -20.66 -25.35 -3.98
N GLY A 121 -21.07 -24.98 -5.19
CA GLY A 121 -21.37 -25.93 -6.25
C GLY A 121 -20.16 -26.77 -6.66
N MET A 122 -18.97 -26.16 -6.71
CA MET A 122 -17.71 -26.88 -6.95
C MET A 122 -17.36 -27.84 -5.81
N LEU A 123 -17.51 -27.41 -4.56
CA LEU A 123 -17.30 -28.27 -3.38
C LEU A 123 -18.21 -29.50 -3.43
N ASP A 124 -19.51 -29.30 -3.70
CA ASP A 124 -20.47 -30.40 -3.82
C ASP A 124 -20.14 -31.35 -4.99
N ALA A 125 -19.55 -30.82 -6.07
CA ALA A 125 -19.08 -31.64 -7.19
C ALA A 125 -17.86 -32.50 -6.81
N ILE A 126 -16.88 -31.91 -6.13
CA ILE A 126 -15.70 -32.62 -5.62
C ILE A 126 -16.11 -33.71 -4.62
N GLU A 127 -17.04 -33.40 -3.70
CA GLU A 127 -17.54 -34.38 -2.73
C GLU A 127 -18.20 -35.57 -3.43
N ARG A 128 -19.00 -35.32 -4.48
CA ARG A 128 -19.59 -36.38 -5.31
C ARG A 128 -18.53 -37.20 -6.02
N GLN A 129 -17.47 -36.58 -6.53
CA GLN A 129 -16.36 -37.31 -7.17
C GLN A 129 -15.62 -38.19 -6.16
N MET A 130 -15.30 -37.66 -4.97
CA MET A 130 -14.65 -38.43 -3.90
C MET A 130 -15.49 -39.65 -3.52
N LYS A 131 -16.79 -39.48 -3.34
CA LYS A 131 -17.70 -40.58 -3.00
C LYS A 131 -17.80 -41.63 -4.11
N THR A 132 -17.76 -41.20 -5.37
CA THR A 132 -17.74 -42.10 -6.52
C THR A 132 -16.42 -42.89 -6.57
N MET A 133 -15.30 -42.23 -6.29
CA MET A 133 -13.99 -42.85 -6.22
C MET A 133 -13.90 -43.86 -5.08
N GLU A 134 -14.45 -43.55 -3.91
CA GLU A 134 -14.53 -44.45 -2.76
C GLU A 134 -15.31 -45.73 -3.12
N ASN A 135 -16.50 -45.59 -3.69
CA ASN A 135 -17.30 -46.74 -4.15
C ASN A 135 -16.55 -47.57 -5.20
N THR A 136 -15.83 -46.92 -6.12
CA THR A 136 -15.04 -47.59 -7.15
C THR A 136 -13.86 -48.36 -6.54
N LEU A 137 -13.19 -47.80 -5.54
CA LEU A 137 -12.12 -48.45 -4.80
C LEU A 137 -12.65 -49.67 -4.03
N GLN A 138 -13.79 -49.52 -3.36
CA GLN A 138 -14.45 -50.63 -2.66
C GLN A 138 -14.87 -51.76 -3.62
N ASP A 139 -15.43 -51.45 -4.79
CA ASP A 139 -15.78 -52.46 -5.80
C ASP A 139 -14.53 -53.18 -6.35
N LYS A 140 -13.46 -52.43 -6.66
CA LYS A 140 -12.18 -53.03 -7.09
C LYS A 140 -11.61 -53.97 -6.02
N LEU A 141 -11.64 -53.56 -4.76
CA LEU A 141 -11.19 -54.38 -3.63
C LEU A 141 -12.00 -55.67 -3.53
N PHE A 142 -13.32 -55.59 -3.68
CA PHE A 142 -14.21 -56.75 -3.65
C PHE A 142 -13.88 -57.73 -4.80
N ARG A 143 -13.66 -57.25 -6.01
CA ARG A 143 -13.31 -58.09 -7.17
C ARG A 143 -11.96 -58.78 -7.02
N VAL A 144 -10.96 -58.10 -6.46
CA VAL A 144 -9.65 -58.70 -6.18
C VAL A 144 -9.79 -59.82 -5.15
N MET A 145 -10.55 -59.59 -4.10
CA MET A 145 -10.79 -60.58 -3.03
C MET A 145 -11.54 -61.82 -3.55
N ASP A 146 -12.55 -61.62 -4.41
CA ASP A 146 -13.31 -62.70 -5.05
C ASP A 146 -12.43 -63.57 -5.96
N ARG A 147 -11.52 -62.97 -6.73
CA ARG A 147 -10.52 -63.70 -7.53
C ARG A 147 -9.58 -64.52 -6.66
N ILE A 148 -9.00 -63.91 -5.62
CA ILE A 148 -8.10 -64.61 -4.69
C ILE A 148 -8.82 -65.82 -4.06
N MET A 149 -10.06 -65.64 -3.60
CA MET A 149 -10.82 -66.74 -3.01
C MET A 149 -11.13 -67.84 -4.01
N THR A 150 -11.53 -67.49 -5.23
CA THR A 150 -11.87 -68.43 -6.30
C THR A 150 -10.64 -69.24 -6.75
N ASP A 151 -9.51 -68.58 -6.96
CA ASP A 151 -8.26 -69.23 -7.37
C ASP A 151 -7.75 -70.18 -6.27
N ASN A 152 -7.78 -69.73 -5.01
CA ASN A 152 -7.40 -70.58 -3.88
C ASN A 152 -8.34 -71.80 -3.74
N MET A 153 -9.65 -71.62 -3.96
CA MET A 153 -10.63 -72.71 -3.99
C MET A 153 -10.34 -73.74 -5.10
N TYR A 154 -9.96 -73.28 -6.29
CA TYR A 154 -9.62 -74.15 -7.42
C TYR A 154 -8.34 -74.94 -7.15
N GLN A 155 -7.29 -74.26 -6.66
CA GLN A 155 -6.02 -74.91 -6.29
C GLN A 155 -6.22 -75.96 -5.19
N LEU A 156 -7.03 -75.66 -4.18
CA LEU A 156 -7.36 -76.61 -3.10
C LEU A 156 -8.12 -77.83 -3.63
N LYS A 157 -9.09 -77.62 -4.52
CA LYS A 157 -9.86 -78.69 -5.16
C LYS A 157 -8.95 -79.60 -5.98
N GLU A 158 -8.08 -79.06 -6.81
CA GLU A 158 -7.18 -79.85 -7.65
C GLU A 158 -6.14 -80.62 -6.82
N THR A 159 -5.63 -80.02 -5.75
CA THR A 159 -4.74 -80.70 -4.80
C THR A 159 -5.44 -81.88 -4.13
N LEU A 160 -6.65 -81.67 -3.61
CA LEU A 160 -7.46 -82.73 -3.00
C LEU A 160 -7.81 -83.86 -3.99
N LEU A 161 -8.19 -83.51 -5.22
CA LEU A 161 -8.47 -84.51 -6.27
C LEU A 161 -7.22 -85.32 -6.61
N GLY A 162 -6.05 -84.68 -6.66
CA GLY A 162 -4.77 -85.34 -6.85
C GLY A 162 -4.43 -86.32 -5.72
N GLU A 163 -4.65 -85.93 -4.47
CA GLU A 163 -4.43 -86.81 -3.29
C GLU A 163 -5.41 -87.98 -3.25
N VAL A 164 -6.69 -87.76 -3.58
CA VAL A 164 -7.70 -88.83 -3.69
C VAL A 164 -7.35 -89.82 -4.80
N ARG A 165 -6.76 -89.35 -5.91
CA ARG A 165 -6.31 -90.23 -7.00
C ARG A 165 -5.13 -91.10 -6.57
N LYS A 166 -4.17 -90.52 -5.85
CA LYS A 166 -3.02 -91.23 -5.28
C LYS A 166 -3.41 -92.30 -4.25
N THR A 167 -4.46 -92.07 -3.47
CA THR A 167 -5.00 -93.08 -2.53
C THR A 167 -5.79 -94.20 -3.21
N LYS A 168 -6.26 -93.99 -4.45
CA LYS A 168 -6.97 -95.00 -5.24
C LYS A 168 -6.02 -95.91 -6.06
N GLU A 169 -4.87 -95.38 -6.48
CA GLU A 169 -3.84 -96.14 -7.23
C GLU A 169 -2.92 -96.97 -6.31
N ASN A 170 -2.67 -96.48 -5.09
CA ASN A 170 -2.03 -97.26 -4.04
C ASN A 170 -3.11 -98.01 -3.25
N GLY A 171 -3.44 -99.24 -3.65
CA GLY A 171 -4.51 -100.06 -3.04
C GLY A 171 -4.34 -100.31 -1.55
N VAL A 172 -4.74 -99.36 -0.71
CA VAL A 172 -4.88 -99.50 0.74
C VAL A 172 -6.37 -99.46 1.07
N PRO A 173 -6.92 -100.45 1.80
CA PRO A 173 -8.29 -100.38 2.29
C PRO A 173 -8.41 -99.23 3.29
N ILE A 174 -9.31 -98.28 3.03
CA ILE A 174 -9.58 -97.20 3.97
C ILE A 174 -10.38 -97.78 5.14
N ALA A 175 -9.69 -98.08 6.24
CA ALA A 175 -10.27 -98.24 7.56
C ALA A 175 -9.79 -97.10 8.45
N GLY A 176 -10.74 -96.31 8.98
CA GLY A 176 -10.56 -95.52 10.20
C GLY A 176 -9.78 -94.20 10.10
N THR A 177 -10.52 -93.10 10.22
CA THR A 177 -10.22 -91.87 10.99
C THR A 177 -8.76 -91.51 11.31
N SER A 178 -8.31 -90.31 10.92
CA SER A 178 -8.01 -89.17 11.83
C SER A 178 -7.08 -88.12 11.19
N ASN A 179 -7.52 -86.86 11.27
CA ASN A 179 -6.80 -85.59 11.43
C ASN A 179 -5.47 -85.38 10.67
N ILE A 180 -5.55 -84.62 9.58
CA ILE A 180 -4.38 -84.03 8.92
C ILE A 180 -4.14 -82.63 9.50
N THR A 181 -2.97 -82.44 10.11
CA THR A 181 -2.45 -81.14 10.56
C THR A 181 -1.63 -80.53 9.43
N VAL A 182 -1.99 -79.32 8.98
CA VAL A 182 -1.26 -78.60 7.92
C VAL A 182 -0.02 -77.94 8.53
N GLN A 183 1.18 -78.41 8.18
CA GLN A 183 2.44 -77.73 8.49
C GLN A 183 2.90 -76.88 7.31
N SER A 184 3.01 -75.58 7.60
CA SER A 184 3.84 -74.52 6.98
C SER A 184 4.16 -74.57 5.49
N VAL A 185 3.71 -73.52 4.79
CA VAL A 185 4.09 -73.12 3.43
C VAL A 185 5.60 -72.83 3.34
N PRO A 186 6.33 -73.29 2.30
CA PRO A 186 7.74 -72.95 2.12
C PRO A 186 7.96 -71.49 1.70
N ASP A 187 9.04 -70.90 2.23
CA ASP A 187 9.50 -69.51 2.06
C ASP A 187 9.98 -69.15 0.64
N ALA A 188 9.11 -69.23 -0.36
CA ALA A 188 9.45 -68.83 -1.74
C ALA A 188 8.39 -67.96 -2.40
N VAL A 189 8.03 -66.84 -1.76
CA VAL A 189 7.52 -65.65 -2.47
C VAL A 189 8.01 -64.39 -1.75
N LYS A 190 9.21 -63.93 -2.10
CA LYS A 190 9.63 -62.54 -1.86
C LYS A 190 10.32 -62.01 -3.11
N HIS A 191 9.83 -60.83 -3.49
CA HIS A 191 10.41 -59.79 -4.34
C HIS A 191 9.86 -59.55 -5.75
N GLU A 192 9.78 -58.24 -6.02
CA GLU A 192 9.48 -57.48 -7.25
C GLU A 192 8.00 -57.16 -7.55
N ILE A 193 7.59 -55.93 -7.22
CA ILE A 193 7.24 -54.84 -8.16
C ILE A 193 7.10 -53.54 -7.34
N GLU A 194 8.11 -52.66 -7.44
CA GLU A 194 8.03 -51.25 -7.05
C GLU A 194 8.51 -50.41 -8.23
N HIS A 195 7.57 -49.97 -9.06
CA HIS A 195 7.51 -48.66 -9.74
C HIS A 195 6.46 -48.73 -10.84
N ASN A 196 5.25 -48.29 -10.51
CA ASN A 196 4.26 -47.88 -11.49
C ASN A 196 4.01 -46.38 -11.26
N PRO A 197 4.58 -45.48 -12.07
CA PRO A 197 4.24 -44.08 -11.99
C PRO A 197 2.93 -43.89 -12.77
N SER A 198 1.81 -44.06 -12.08
CA SER A 198 0.53 -43.54 -12.54
C SER A 198 -0.02 -42.60 -11.47
N ALA A 199 0.64 -41.45 -11.37
CA ALA A 199 0.07 -40.22 -10.85
C ALA A 199 0.18 -39.21 -12.00
N ASP A 200 -0.87 -39.12 -12.80
CA ASP A 200 -1.15 -37.95 -13.62
C ASP A 200 -1.97 -37.01 -12.75
N GLU A 201 -1.28 -36.05 -12.14
CA GLU A 201 -1.82 -34.71 -11.89
C GLU A 201 -0.63 -33.74 -11.98
N SER A 202 -0.66 -32.93 -13.03
CA SER A 202 0.39 -32.03 -13.47
C SER A 202 0.72 -30.95 -12.43
N GLU A 203 1.82 -31.09 -11.70
CA GLU A 203 2.54 -29.95 -11.14
C GLU A 203 3.36 -29.31 -12.28
N ALA A 204 2.65 -28.77 -13.27
CA ALA A 204 3.29 -28.09 -14.38
C ALA A 204 3.94 -26.81 -13.82
N SER A 205 5.23 -26.89 -13.60
CA SER A 205 6.04 -25.78 -13.12
C SER A 205 6.37 -24.88 -14.30
N TYR A 206 5.61 -23.80 -14.45
CA TYR A 206 5.76 -22.87 -15.57
C TYR A 206 6.94 -21.94 -15.33
N ARG A 207 7.64 -21.57 -16.40
CA ARG A 207 8.79 -20.65 -16.35
C ARG A 207 8.37 -19.18 -16.50
N SER A 208 7.09 -18.94 -16.78
CA SER A 208 6.54 -17.60 -17.00
C SER A 208 5.06 -17.61 -16.64
N CYS A 209 4.55 -16.49 -16.13
CA CYS A 209 3.11 -16.28 -15.97
C CYS A 209 2.38 -16.39 -17.31
N LYS A 210 3.05 -16.14 -18.45
CA LYS A 210 2.45 -16.31 -19.77
C LYS A 210 2.09 -17.75 -20.09
N ASP A 211 2.80 -18.71 -19.50
CA ASP A 211 2.58 -20.13 -19.73
C ASP A 211 1.65 -20.74 -18.66
N ALA A 212 1.23 -19.95 -17.66
CA ALA A 212 0.37 -20.44 -16.59
C ALA A 212 -1.00 -20.90 -17.16
N PRO A 213 -1.60 -21.96 -16.59
CA PRO A 213 -2.69 -22.69 -17.21
C PRO A 213 -4.03 -21.96 -17.08
N SER A 214 -4.14 -21.06 -16.10
CA SER A 214 -5.29 -20.18 -15.93
C SER A 214 -5.04 -18.85 -16.66
N ASN A 215 -5.99 -18.44 -17.51
CA ASN A 215 -6.08 -17.08 -18.04
C ASN A 215 -6.67 -16.10 -17.01
N VAL A 216 -6.53 -16.41 -15.71
CA VAL A 216 -7.10 -15.66 -14.60
C VAL A 216 -5.95 -15.18 -13.72
N SER A 217 -5.97 -13.90 -13.34
CA SER A 217 -4.96 -13.35 -12.43
C SER A 217 -5.04 -14.01 -11.05
N GLY A 218 -3.90 -14.32 -10.47
CA GLY A 218 -3.84 -14.97 -9.16
C GLY A 218 -2.47 -15.55 -8.80
N ARG A 219 -2.41 -16.17 -7.62
CA ARG A 219 -1.21 -16.86 -7.14
C ARG A 219 -0.92 -18.09 -7.99
N ASN A 220 0.35 -18.25 -8.35
CA ASN A 220 0.85 -19.38 -9.11
C ASN A 220 2.26 -19.73 -8.62
N PHE A 221 2.64 -21.00 -8.74
CA PHE A 221 4.02 -21.44 -8.53
C PHE A 221 4.81 -21.34 -9.83
N MET A 222 6.01 -20.77 -9.74
CA MET A 222 6.94 -20.62 -10.85
C MET A 222 8.26 -21.32 -10.56
N LEU A 223 8.81 -21.96 -11.58
CA LEU A 223 10.14 -22.55 -11.55
C LEU A 223 11.00 -21.90 -12.61
N LEU A 224 12.03 -21.17 -12.18
CA LEU A 224 12.91 -20.46 -13.10
C LEU A 224 13.83 -21.42 -13.87
N ASN A 225 14.44 -22.37 -13.15
CA ASN A 225 15.35 -23.38 -13.69
C ASN A 225 15.10 -24.76 -13.07
N ALA A 226 15.49 -25.83 -13.76
CA ALA A 226 15.29 -27.21 -13.29
C ALA A 226 15.97 -27.50 -11.94
N ASP A 227 17.04 -26.76 -11.61
CA ASP A 227 17.82 -26.92 -10.38
C ASP A 227 17.39 -25.95 -9.26
N THR A 228 16.32 -25.19 -9.46
CA THR A 228 15.78 -24.25 -8.46
C THR A 228 14.52 -24.81 -7.81
N PHE A 229 14.16 -24.31 -6.62
CA PHE A 229 12.86 -24.64 -6.03
C PHE A 229 11.77 -23.74 -6.62
N PRO A 230 10.55 -24.27 -6.84
CA PRO A 230 9.40 -23.43 -7.19
C PRO A 230 9.13 -22.40 -6.10
N PHE A 231 8.75 -21.18 -6.48
CA PHE A 231 8.31 -20.13 -5.56
C PHE A 231 7.00 -19.51 -6.02
N GLU A 232 6.25 -18.97 -5.07
CA GLU A 232 4.97 -18.33 -5.35
C GLU A 232 5.17 -16.94 -5.95
N VAL A 233 4.37 -16.63 -6.96
CA VAL A 233 4.24 -15.31 -7.56
C VAL A 233 2.78 -14.97 -7.79
N TYR A 234 2.48 -13.68 -7.92
CA TYR A 234 1.19 -13.26 -8.44
C TYR A 234 1.31 -13.02 -9.95
N CYS A 235 0.55 -13.80 -10.72
CA CYS A 235 0.46 -13.64 -12.17
C CYS A 235 -0.72 -12.75 -12.53
N GLU A 236 -0.46 -11.67 -13.25
CA GLU A 236 -1.49 -10.85 -13.88
C GLU A 236 -1.69 -11.27 -15.33
N GLN A 237 -2.89 -11.74 -15.65
CA GLN A 237 -3.21 -12.40 -16.93
C GLN A 237 -4.11 -11.58 -17.86
N ILE A 238 -4.67 -10.46 -17.40
CA ILE A 238 -5.69 -9.72 -18.15
C ILE A 238 -5.12 -8.40 -18.69
N SER A 239 -4.45 -7.65 -17.83
CA SER A 239 -3.94 -6.31 -18.12
C SER A 239 -2.73 -6.37 -19.05
N PHE A 240 -2.63 -5.44 -20.00
CA PHE A 240 -1.50 -5.31 -20.94
C PHE A 240 -1.11 -6.63 -21.65
N GLY A 241 -2.12 -7.44 -22.01
CA GLY A 241 -1.93 -8.70 -22.74
C GLY A 241 -1.46 -9.87 -21.86
N GLY A 242 -1.49 -9.73 -20.53
CA GLY A 242 -1.24 -10.81 -19.58
C GLY A 242 0.21 -11.31 -19.54
N GLY A 243 0.43 -12.36 -18.74
CA GLY A 243 1.74 -12.98 -18.54
C GLY A 243 2.70 -12.17 -17.67
N TRP A 244 2.18 -11.26 -16.85
CA TRP A 244 2.98 -10.38 -15.99
C TRP A 244 3.23 -11.01 -14.63
N ILE A 245 4.48 -10.96 -14.17
CA ILE A 245 4.85 -11.28 -12.80
C ILE A 245 4.77 -9.97 -12.00
N VAL A 246 3.87 -9.90 -11.01
CA VAL A 246 3.77 -8.73 -10.13
C VAL A 246 4.82 -8.87 -9.02
N PHE A 247 5.68 -7.86 -8.86
CA PHE A 247 6.72 -7.85 -7.82
C PHE A 247 6.49 -6.81 -6.73
N GLN A 248 5.59 -5.84 -6.97
CA GLN A 248 5.12 -4.91 -5.95
C GLN A 248 3.66 -4.55 -6.23
N HIS A 249 2.85 -4.53 -5.17
CA HIS A 249 1.46 -4.10 -5.22
C HIS A 249 1.11 -3.28 -3.97
N ARG A 250 0.60 -2.06 -4.18
CA ARG A 250 0.09 -1.12 -3.17
C ARG A 250 -1.28 -0.60 -3.60
N PHE A 251 -2.23 -0.52 -2.69
CA PHE A 251 -3.56 0.02 -2.98
C PHE A 251 -4.29 0.64 -1.78
N ASN A 252 -3.97 0.27 -0.54
CA ASN A 252 -4.68 0.76 0.66
C ASN A 252 -3.75 1.25 1.78
N GLY A 253 -2.44 1.03 1.67
CA GLY A 253 -1.44 1.48 2.63
C GLY A 253 -1.50 0.78 3.99
N GLN A 254 -2.12 -0.41 4.08
CA GLN A 254 -2.19 -1.18 5.32
C GLN A 254 -0.88 -1.88 5.65
N LEU A 255 -0.10 -2.25 4.63
CA LEU A 255 1.20 -2.86 4.82
C LEU A 255 2.27 -1.77 4.93
N ASP A 256 3.11 -1.87 5.97
CA ASP A 256 4.24 -0.97 6.16
C ASP A 256 5.39 -1.37 5.21
N PHE A 257 5.86 -0.42 4.40
CA PHE A 257 7.00 -0.59 3.52
C PHE A 257 8.27 0.09 4.06
N TYR A 258 8.22 0.66 5.27
CA TYR A 258 9.42 1.09 5.97
C TYR A 258 10.13 -0.11 6.61
N LYS A 259 10.74 -0.93 5.75
CA LYS A 259 11.39 -2.19 6.09
C LYS A 259 12.91 -2.13 5.98
N ASN A 260 13.58 -3.05 6.65
CA ASN A 260 15.04 -3.16 6.64
C ASN A 260 15.57 -3.88 5.38
N TRP A 261 16.89 -3.97 5.24
CA TRP A 261 17.55 -4.62 4.09
C TRP A 261 17.10 -6.06 3.90
N THR A 262 17.16 -6.86 4.96
CA THR A 262 16.79 -8.28 4.92
C THR A 262 15.34 -8.48 4.49
N GLU A 263 14.41 -7.69 5.02
CA GLU A 263 13.00 -7.76 4.62
C GLU A 263 12.80 -7.40 3.13
N TYR A 264 13.52 -6.41 2.60
CA TYR A 264 13.46 -6.08 1.17
C TYR A 264 14.15 -7.13 0.27
N SER A 265 15.19 -7.80 0.76
CA SER A 265 15.83 -8.93 0.09
C SER A 265 14.88 -10.13 0.01
N ASP A 266 14.31 -10.55 1.16
CA ASP A 266 13.49 -11.74 1.31
C ASP A 266 12.08 -11.58 0.71
N GLY A 267 11.51 -10.38 0.78
CA GLY A 267 10.11 -10.11 0.44
C GLY A 267 9.20 -10.05 1.69
N PHE A 268 8.07 -9.38 1.55
CA PHE A 268 7.08 -9.22 2.61
C PHE A 268 5.68 -8.91 2.08
N GLY A 269 4.66 -9.17 2.90
CA GLY A 269 3.25 -8.94 2.56
C GLY A 269 2.52 -10.18 2.11
N ASP A 270 1.38 -9.99 1.45
CA ASP A 270 0.52 -11.04 0.93
C ASP A 270 0.38 -10.88 -0.58
N LEU A 271 0.68 -11.93 -1.36
CA LEU A 271 0.57 -11.92 -2.81
C LEU A 271 -0.86 -11.61 -3.30
N GLU A 272 -1.89 -11.87 -2.50
CA GLU A 272 -3.29 -11.47 -2.80
C GLU A 272 -3.67 -10.09 -2.24
N GLY A 273 -2.77 -9.47 -1.48
CA GLY A 273 -2.92 -8.15 -0.88
C GLY A 273 -1.82 -7.18 -1.34
N GLU A 274 -1.36 -6.33 -0.41
CA GLU A 274 -0.17 -5.51 -0.62
C GLU A 274 1.08 -6.36 -0.37
N PHE A 275 2.10 -6.23 -1.22
CA PHE A 275 3.34 -6.98 -1.04
C PHE A 275 4.53 -6.39 -1.79
N TRP A 276 5.70 -6.87 -1.39
CA TRP A 276 6.98 -6.79 -2.07
C TRP A 276 7.52 -8.22 -2.26
N LEU A 277 7.80 -8.62 -3.52
CA LEU A 277 8.18 -10.00 -3.83
C LEU A 277 9.54 -10.39 -3.23
N GLY A 278 10.45 -9.44 -3.05
CA GLY A 278 11.83 -9.68 -2.61
C GLY A 278 12.83 -9.42 -3.74
N LEU A 279 13.93 -8.73 -3.41
CA LEU A 279 14.98 -8.38 -4.36
C LEU A 279 15.73 -9.61 -4.87
N ASP A 280 15.88 -10.64 -4.03
CA ASP A 280 16.52 -11.90 -4.44
C ASP A 280 15.75 -12.59 -5.56
N TYR A 281 14.42 -12.68 -5.40
CA TYR A 281 13.55 -13.22 -6.44
C TYR A 281 13.56 -12.35 -7.69
N LEU A 282 13.49 -11.03 -7.53
CA LEU A 282 13.49 -10.10 -8.66
C LEU A 282 14.80 -10.13 -9.45
N HIS A 283 15.94 -10.25 -8.78
CA HIS A 283 17.24 -10.42 -9.42
C HIS A 283 17.30 -11.73 -10.20
N ARG A 284 16.87 -12.85 -9.59
CA ARG A 284 16.82 -14.16 -10.26
C ARG A 284 15.91 -14.14 -11.49
N ILE A 285 14.74 -13.50 -11.41
CA ILE A 285 13.82 -13.39 -12.55
C ILE A 285 14.49 -12.59 -13.67
N THR A 286 14.98 -11.39 -13.37
CA THR A 286 15.41 -10.42 -14.39
C THR A 286 16.78 -10.72 -15.00
N SER A 287 17.66 -11.43 -14.29
CA SER A 287 19.00 -11.80 -14.79
C SER A 287 18.98 -12.97 -15.79
N LEU A 288 17.95 -13.83 -15.75
CA LEU A 288 17.90 -15.04 -16.59
C LEU A 288 17.63 -14.76 -18.06
N ARG A 289 16.88 -13.70 -18.37
CA ARG A 289 16.53 -13.29 -19.73
C ARG A 289 16.07 -11.85 -19.74
N PRO A 290 16.02 -11.19 -20.91
CA PRO A 290 15.47 -9.84 -21.01
C PRO A 290 14.01 -9.78 -20.52
N HIS A 291 13.75 -8.89 -19.58
CA HIS A 291 12.40 -8.56 -19.11
C HIS A 291 12.07 -7.10 -19.41
N GLU A 292 10.80 -6.83 -19.68
CA GLU A 292 10.22 -5.49 -19.67
C GLU A 292 9.61 -5.19 -18.29
N LEU A 293 9.54 -3.91 -17.93
CA LEU A 293 8.94 -3.40 -16.69
C LEU A 293 7.71 -2.58 -17.01
N LEU A 294 6.60 -2.89 -16.36
CA LEU A 294 5.39 -2.06 -16.34
C LEU A 294 5.17 -1.54 -14.92
N VAL A 295 5.04 -0.22 -14.80
CA VAL A 295 4.62 0.46 -13.57
C VAL A 295 3.30 1.15 -13.82
N GLU A 296 2.31 0.86 -12.99
CA GLU A 296 0.98 1.45 -13.03
C GLU A 296 0.75 2.23 -11.74
N VAL A 297 0.20 3.44 -11.89
CA VAL A 297 -0.08 4.35 -10.78
C VAL A 297 -1.51 4.85 -10.83
N LYS A 298 -2.12 4.99 -9.65
CA LYS A 298 -3.41 5.65 -9.50
C LYS A 298 -3.38 6.62 -8.31
N ASP A 299 -3.64 7.88 -8.58
CA ASP A 299 -3.67 8.91 -7.54
C ASP A 299 -4.94 8.83 -6.67
N PHE A 300 -5.00 9.65 -5.61
CA PHE A 300 -6.15 9.70 -4.70
C PHE A 300 -7.42 10.24 -5.35
N ALA A 301 -7.31 10.98 -6.46
CA ALA A 301 -8.45 11.44 -7.26
C ALA A 301 -8.92 10.36 -8.25
N GLY A 302 -8.20 9.24 -8.33
CA GLY A 302 -8.50 8.12 -9.21
C GLY A 302 -7.93 8.24 -10.62
N ASN A 303 -7.10 9.25 -10.89
CA ASN A 303 -6.40 9.38 -12.17
C ASN A 303 -5.38 8.26 -12.31
N TYR A 304 -5.37 7.62 -13.48
CA TYR A 304 -4.52 6.48 -13.79
C TYR A 304 -3.42 6.87 -14.78
N GLY A 305 -2.20 6.39 -14.53
CA GLY A 305 -1.08 6.48 -15.45
C GLY A 305 -0.27 5.20 -15.45
N TYR A 306 0.48 4.98 -16.53
CA TYR A 306 1.45 3.87 -16.60
C TYR A 306 2.78 4.29 -17.22
N ALA A 307 3.83 3.54 -16.91
CA ALA A 307 5.17 3.66 -17.46
C ALA A 307 5.68 2.26 -17.81
N LEU A 308 5.89 2.02 -19.10
CA LEU A 308 6.44 0.78 -19.66
C LEU A 308 7.89 1.02 -20.09
N TYR A 309 8.79 0.10 -19.74
CA TYR A 309 10.18 0.10 -20.16
C TYR A 309 10.48 -1.23 -20.85
N ASP A 310 11.01 -1.19 -22.08
CA ASP A 310 11.31 -2.39 -22.89
C ASP A 310 12.51 -3.24 -22.37
N GLY A 311 13.06 -2.86 -21.22
CA GLY A 311 14.19 -3.51 -20.57
C GLY A 311 14.22 -3.20 -19.08
N PHE A 312 14.47 -4.21 -18.27
CA PHE A 312 14.61 -4.09 -16.82
C PHE A 312 15.48 -5.23 -16.27
N GLU A 313 16.52 -4.87 -15.53
CA GLU A 313 17.43 -5.82 -14.88
C GLU A 313 18.05 -5.19 -13.64
N ILE A 314 18.07 -5.95 -12.55
CA ILE A 314 18.73 -5.56 -11.30
C ILE A 314 19.93 -6.47 -11.01
N GLY A 315 20.95 -5.92 -10.36
CA GLY A 315 22.13 -6.67 -9.95
C GLY A 315 21.88 -7.62 -8.78
N SER A 316 22.91 -8.39 -8.43
CA SER A 316 22.86 -9.29 -7.27
C SER A 316 22.97 -8.52 -5.96
N GLU A 317 22.84 -9.22 -4.83
CA GLU A 317 23.04 -8.62 -3.50
C GLU A 317 24.47 -8.05 -3.35
N GLU A 318 25.49 -8.72 -3.90
CA GLU A 318 26.88 -8.22 -3.88
C GLU A 318 27.05 -6.94 -4.70
N GLU A 319 26.21 -6.74 -5.72
CA GLU A 319 26.13 -5.50 -6.50
C GLU A 319 25.15 -4.49 -5.87
N GLN A 320 24.62 -4.77 -4.66
CA GLN A 320 23.65 -3.96 -3.93
C GLN A 320 22.37 -3.71 -4.74
N TYR A 321 21.94 -4.73 -5.48
CA TYR A 321 20.76 -4.73 -6.35
C TYR A 321 20.69 -3.52 -7.29
N VAL A 322 21.82 -3.06 -7.81
CA VAL A 322 21.89 -1.91 -8.73
C VAL A 322 20.93 -2.06 -9.91
N LEU A 323 20.22 -1.00 -10.32
CA LEU A 323 19.39 -1.01 -11.53
C LEU A 323 20.29 -1.02 -12.77
N LYS A 324 20.70 -2.22 -13.21
CA LYS A 324 21.69 -2.45 -14.28
C LYS A 324 21.16 -2.03 -15.65
N LYS A 325 19.90 -2.36 -15.93
CA LYS A 325 19.28 -2.10 -17.21
C LYS A 325 17.93 -1.45 -17.03
N LEU A 326 17.70 -0.37 -17.76
CA LEU A 326 16.40 0.22 -17.96
C LEU A 326 16.25 0.54 -19.45
N GLY A 327 15.15 0.07 -20.04
CA GLY A 327 14.86 0.18 -21.46
C GLY A 327 14.29 1.55 -21.86
N LYS A 328 13.82 1.63 -23.11
CA LYS A 328 13.11 2.81 -23.61
C LYS A 328 11.76 2.94 -22.92
N TYR A 329 11.49 4.15 -22.45
CA TYR A 329 10.21 4.52 -21.86
C TYR A 329 9.09 4.64 -22.90
N GLN A 330 7.90 4.18 -22.51
CA GLN A 330 6.62 4.45 -23.16
C GLN A 330 5.53 4.54 -22.08
N GLY A 331 4.68 5.57 -22.10
CA GLY A 331 3.58 5.61 -21.15
C GLY A 331 2.91 6.98 -21.01
N THR A 332 2.03 7.09 -20.01
CA THR A 332 1.27 8.30 -19.68
C THR A 332 1.66 8.91 -18.33
N ALA A 333 2.41 8.18 -17.49
CA ALA A 333 2.79 8.62 -16.14
C ALA A 333 4.02 9.54 -16.07
N GLY A 334 4.64 9.88 -17.20
CA GLY A 334 5.97 10.51 -17.25
C GLY A 334 7.11 9.52 -17.02
N ASP A 335 8.34 9.89 -17.43
CA ASP A 335 9.54 9.07 -17.28
C ASP A 335 10.36 9.51 -16.06
N SER A 336 9.97 8.99 -14.89
CA SER A 336 10.68 9.27 -13.64
C SER A 336 11.75 8.22 -13.31
N MET A 337 11.67 6.99 -13.87
CA MET A 337 12.63 5.91 -13.54
C MET A 337 13.96 6.04 -14.29
N SER A 338 14.00 6.73 -15.43
CA SER A 338 15.26 6.96 -16.16
C SER A 338 16.35 7.62 -15.32
N TYR A 339 15.97 8.44 -14.34
CA TYR A 339 16.92 9.03 -13.41
C TYR A 339 17.53 8.02 -12.43
N ASN A 340 16.83 6.91 -12.15
CA ASN A 340 17.20 5.88 -11.17
C ASN A 340 18.16 4.85 -11.77
N TRP A 341 18.34 4.86 -13.09
CA TRP A 341 19.22 3.94 -13.78
C TRP A 341 20.66 4.03 -13.25
N GLY A 342 21.27 2.87 -13.03
CA GLY A 342 22.62 2.74 -12.49
C GLY A 342 22.76 3.01 -10.99
N LYS A 343 21.64 3.26 -10.27
CA LYS A 343 21.66 3.46 -8.81
C LYS A 343 21.50 2.15 -8.06
N LYS A 344 22.12 2.07 -6.88
CA LYS A 344 22.03 0.92 -5.95
C LYS A 344 20.78 1.02 -5.11
N PHE A 345 20.23 -0.12 -4.70
CA PHE A 345 19.04 -0.14 -3.83
C PHE A 345 19.43 0.30 -2.42
N SER A 346 18.59 1.08 -1.74
CA SER A 346 18.84 1.57 -0.38
C SER A 346 17.61 1.41 0.50
N THR A 347 17.82 1.00 1.75
CA THR A 347 16.79 0.81 2.80
C THR A 347 17.07 1.72 4.00
N ALA A 348 16.17 1.72 4.98
CA ALA A 348 16.29 2.51 6.20
C ALA A 348 17.63 2.30 6.95
N ASP A 349 18.14 1.08 6.92
CA ASP A 349 19.33 0.61 7.61
C ASP A 349 20.55 0.41 6.68
N SER A 350 20.37 0.48 5.35
CA SER A 350 21.43 0.28 4.37
C SER A 350 21.46 1.44 3.35
N ASN A 351 22.39 2.37 3.55
CA ASN A 351 22.59 3.51 2.65
C ASN A 351 23.63 3.17 1.58
N ASN A 352 23.16 2.67 0.43
CA ASN A 352 24.03 2.36 -0.71
C ASN A 352 24.03 3.49 -1.76
N GLY A 353 23.41 4.63 -1.47
CA GLY A 353 23.44 5.80 -2.33
C GLY A 353 24.81 6.47 -2.33
N ASP A 354 25.24 6.96 -3.50
CA ASP A 354 26.52 7.67 -3.74
C ASP A 354 26.66 9.03 -3.02
N TYR A 355 25.79 9.35 -2.07
CA TYR A 355 25.64 10.67 -1.47
C TYR A 355 25.76 10.59 0.06
N SER A 356 26.89 10.07 0.55
CA SER A 356 27.22 10.00 1.99
C SER A 356 27.05 11.33 2.73
N ASP A 357 27.15 12.46 2.01
CA ASP A 357 27.09 13.81 2.57
C ASP A 357 25.66 14.33 2.80
N PHE A 358 24.63 13.66 2.27
CA PHE A 358 23.23 14.15 2.26
C PHE A 358 22.26 13.30 3.09
N GLY A 359 22.75 12.32 3.85
CA GLY A 359 21.92 11.47 4.71
C GLY A 359 21.29 10.27 3.98
N ASN A 360 20.52 9.46 4.72
CA ASN A 360 19.88 8.26 4.18
C ASN A 360 18.49 8.62 3.60
N CYS A 361 18.42 8.76 2.27
CA CYS A 361 17.16 9.05 1.57
C CYS A 361 16.03 8.06 1.89
N ALA A 362 16.36 6.79 2.14
CA ALA A 362 15.35 5.79 2.48
C ALA A 362 14.79 5.97 3.89
N ALA A 363 15.61 6.47 4.83
CA ALA A 363 15.15 6.87 6.16
C ALA A 363 14.25 8.11 6.09
N ASP A 364 14.66 9.14 5.33
CA ASP A 364 13.91 10.39 5.20
C ASP A 364 12.56 10.19 4.49
N ARG A 365 12.52 9.33 3.46
CA ARG A 365 11.31 9.03 2.68
C ARG A 365 10.46 7.90 3.27
N GLN A 366 10.90 7.30 4.38
CA GLN A 366 10.24 6.17 5.04
C GLN A 366 9.91 5.04 4.07
N GLY A 367 10.86 4.67 3.21
CA GLY A 367 10.70 3.62 2.20
C GLY A 367 11.98 3.35 1.43
N ALA A 368 12.12 2.14 0.88
CA ALA A 368 13.30 1.76 0.12
C ALA A 368 13.09 1.94 -1.39
N TRP A 369 14.17 2.28 -2.10
CA TRP A 369 14.16 2.38 -3.56
C TRP A 369 15.59 2.45 -4.12
N TRP A 370 15.71 2.52 -5.45
CA TRP A 370 16.92 3.02 -6.13
C TRP A 370 16.91 4.56 -6.05
N PRO A 371 17.58 5.21 -5.09
CA PRO A 371 17.37 6.61 -4.82
C PRO A 371 18.02 7.49 -5.89
N LEU A 372 17.36 8.61 -6.18
CA LEU A 372 17.94 9.67 -6.97
C LEU A 372 18.87 10.53 -6.12
N GLY A 373 19.88 11.10 -6.76
CA GLY A 373 20.69 12.14 -6.12
C GLY A 373 19.86 13.35 -5.67
N PRO A 374 20.47 14.27 -4.91
CA PRO A 374 19.77 15.34 -4.18
C PRO A 374 18.95 16.33 -5.05
N TRP A 375 19.01 16.27 -6.38
CA TRP A 375 18.33 17.21 -7.28
C TRP A 375 16.93 16.77 -7.74
N ALA A 376 16.54 15.52 -7.50
CA ALA A 376 15.27 15.00 -8.01
C ALA A 376 14.08 15.22 -7.07
N MET A 377 14.12 16.27 -6.23
CA MET A 377 13.14 16.52 -5.17
C MET A 377 11.77 17.04 -5.66
N ALA A 378 11.58 17.27 -6.96
CA ALA A 378 10.40 18.00 -7.47
C ALA A 378 9.27 17.14 -8.05
N ASP A 379 9.53 15.91 -8.51
CA ASP A 379 8.63 15.25 -9.48
C ASP A 379 7.88 14.01 -8.96
N GLY A 380 7.39 14.03 -7.71
CA GLY A 380 6.39 13.06 -7.23
C GLY A 380 6.77 11.58 -7.47
N GLN A 381 7.95 11.17 -7.00
CA GLN A 381 8.53 9.85 -7.34
C GLN A 381 7.80 8.65 -6.73
N LEU A 382 7.88 7.56 -7.51
CA LEU A 382 7.52 6.18 -7.18
C LEU A 382 8.42 5.66 -6.05
N THR A 383 8.10 5.98 -4.80
CA THR A 383 8.78 5.40 -3.64
C THR A 383 7.86 4.38 -2.98
N ALA A 384 8.45 3.31 -2.44
CA ALA A 384 7.74 2.39 -1.57
C ALA A 384 7.51 3.01 -0.17
N GLY A 385 7.03 4.25 -0.09
CA GLY A 385 6.89 5.00 1.16
C GLY A 385 5.54 4.79 1.85
N ARG A 386 5.35 5.47 2.99
CA ARG A 386 4.13 5.44 3.82
C ARG A 386 2.92 6.16 3.22
N GLN A 387 3.16 7.10 2.30
CA GLN A 387 2.12 7.82 1.56
C GLN A 387 2.26 7.48 0.08
N THR A 388 1.60 6.42 -0.38
CA THR A 388 1.64 6.06 -1.80
C THR A 388 0.24 5.99 -2.39
N MET A 389 0.14 6.60 -3.57
CA MET A 389 -0.81 6.31 -4.63
C MET A 389 -0.85 4.79 -4.87
N ALA A 390 -1.96 4.23 -5.35
CA ALA A 390 -1.96 2.81 -5.68
C ALA A 390 -0.89 2.57 -6.75
N LEU A 391 0.03 1.64 -6.48
CA LEU A 391 1.23 1.41 -7.26
C LEU A 391 1.34 -0.08 -7.54
N PHE A 392 1.48 -0.42 -8.81
CA PHE A 392 1.64 -1.78 -9.29
C PHE A 392 2.88 -1.85 -10.15
N ALA A 393 3.82 -2.71 -9.79
CA ALA A 393 5.03 -2.91 -10.58
C ALA A 393 5.15 -4.38 -10.99
N ARG A 394 5.36 -4.60 -12.29
CA ARG A 394 5.27 -5.92 -12.93
C ARG A 394 6.38 -6.10 -13.95
N VAL A 395 6.89 -7.33 -14.08
CA VAL A 395 7.87 -7.69 -15.11
C VAL A 395 7.35 -8.82 -15.98
N ARG A 396 7.71 -8.79 -17.27
CA ARG A 396 7.38 -9.88 -18.22
C ARG A 396 8.59 -10.16 -19.10
N GLY A 397 8.86 -11.44 -19.35
CA GLY A 397 9.97 -11.83 -20.21
C GLY A 397 9.64 -11.56 -21.68
N ASN A 398 10.55 -10.90 -22.39
CA ASN A 398 10.44 -10.80 -23.84
C ASN A 398 10.81 -12.15 -24.44
N MET A 399 9.88 -12.77 -25.17
CA MET A 399 10.21 -13.95 -25.98
C MET A 399 11.26 -13.50 -27.01
N CYS A 400 12.36 -14.25 -27.11
CA CYS A 400 13.29 -14.09 -28.22
C CYS A 400 12.48 -14.21 -29.52
N SER A 401 12.31 -13.09 -30.23
CA SER A 401 11.94 -13.11 -31.63
C SER A 401 13.04 -13.89 -32.35
N THR A 402 12.71 -15.13 -32.73
CA THR A 402 13.55 -16.01 -33.54
C THR A 402 13.52 -15.58 -34.98
#